data_AF-A0A2D7QWE1-F1
#
_entry.id   AF-A0A2D7QWE1-F1
#
_cell.length_a   1.000
_cell.length_b   1.000
_cell.length_c   1.000
_cell.angle_alpha   90.00
_cell.angle_beta   90.00
_cell.angle_gamma   90.00
#
_symmetry.space_group_name_H-M   'P 1'
#
loop_
_entity.id
_entity.type
_entity.pdbx_description
1 polymer ?
#
loop_
_entity_poly.entity_id
_entity_poly.type
_entity_poly.pdbx_seq_one_letter_code
_entity_poly.pdbx_strand_id
1 'polypeptide(L)'
;MTLTLVYRLNGLVGLLWAASMWFGSEMMAASYGWEVTPPMITMSQFLAMSFLFIAVIFIMLPNWTSEEQLKKATITLILLQIIAVALQVFHLTSGAIPSGGMQYFGIGLGILFIILFYWKSR
;
A
#
# COMPACT_ATOMS: atom_id res chain seq x y z
N MET A 1 15.07 -13.78 5.84
CA MET A 1 14.52 -12.68 5.00
C MET A 1 15.39 -11.44 5.15
N THR A 2 15.89 -10.89 4.04
CA THR A 2 16.73 -9.68 3.99
C THR A 2 15.88 -8.41 3.83
N LEU A 3 16.43 -7.23 4.11
CA LEU A 3 15.73 -5.95 3.88
C LEU A 3 15.34 -5.78 2.41
N THR A 4 16.23 -6.13 1.49
CA THR A 4 15.95 -6.17 0.04
C THR A 4 14.72 -6.99 -0.30
N LEU A 5 14.55 -8.16 0.32
CA LEU A 5 13.37 -8.98 0.08
C LEU A 5 12.09 -8.32 0.63
N VAL A 6 12.14 -7.66 1.80
CA VAL A 6 10.99 -6.94 2.34
C VAL A 6 10.54 -5.82 1.40
N TYR A 7 11.48 -5.04 0.86
CA TYR A 7 11.20 -4.00 -0.14
C TYR A 7 10.50 -4.56 -1.38
N ARG A 8 11.04 -5.65 -1.94
CA ARG A 8 10.46 -6.29 -3.13
C ARG A 8 9.08 -6.87 -2.85
N LEU A 9 8.87 -7.53 -1.71
CA LEU A 9 7.55 -8.04 -1.32
C LEU A 9 6.53 -6.91 -1.15
N ASN A 10 6.92 -5.80 -0.51
CA ASN A 10 6.04 -4.63 -0.37
C ASN A 10 5.68 -4.04 -1.73
N GLY A 11 6.65 -3.93 -2.64
CA GLY A 11 6.41 -3.48 -4.00
C GLY A 11 5.52 -4.43 -4.80
N LEU A 12 5.69 -5.75 -4.68
CA LEU A 12 4.79 -6.74 -5.30
C LEU A 12 3.35 -6.62 -4.80
N VAL A 13 3.17 -6.40 -3.50
CA VAL A 13 1.84 -6.08 -2.93
C VAL A 13 1.31 -4.77 -3.53
N GLY A 14 2.16 -3.75 -3.69
CA GLY A 14 1.82 -2.52 -4.40
C GLY A 14 1.34 -2.76 -5.84
N LEU A 15 1.95 -3.70 -6.58
CA LEU A 15 1.48 -4.08 -7.92
C LEU A 15 0.08 -4.72 -7.88
N LEU A 16 -0.21 -5.54 -6.87
CA LEU A 16 -1.56 -6.09 -6.70
C LEU A 16 -2.58 -4.99 -6.42
N TRP A 17 -2.22 -3.99 -5.60
CA TRP A 17 -3.08 -2.82 -5.37
C TRP A 17 -3.30 -2.00 -6.63
N ALA A 18 -2.23 -1.73 -7.39
CA ALA A 18 -2.32 -1.02 -8.65
C ALA A 18 -3.24 -1.74 -9.65
N ALA A 19 -3.07 -3.06 -9.82
CA ALA A 19 -3.93 -3.87 -10.68
C ALA A 19 -5.39 -3.86 -10.18
N SER A 20 -5.60 -3.97 -8.86
CA SER A 20 -6.93 -3.95 -8.27
C SER A 20 -7.63 -2.61 -8.50
N MET A 21 -6.93 -1.48 -8.39
CA MET A 21 -7.51 -0.16 -8.69
C MET A 21 -7.69 0.10 -10.19
N TRP A 22 -6.89 -0.54 -11.04
CA TRP A 22 -7.02 -0.39 -12.49
C TRP A 22 -8.23 -1.15 -13.04
N PHE A 23 -8.36 -2.41 -12.64
CA PHE A 23 -9.33 -3.35 -13.22
C PHE A 23 -10.53 -3.64 -12.30
N GLY A 24 -10.43 -3.36 -11.01
CA GLY A 24 -11.41 -3.74 -9.99
C GLY A 24 -12.25 -2.59 -9.42
N SER A 25 -12.16 -1.37 -9.98
CA SER A 25 -12.83 -0.16 -9.46
C SER A 25 -14.32 -0.35 -9.20
N GLU A 26 -15.03 -1.00 -10.13
CA GLU A 26 -16.48 -1.23 -10.03
C GLU A 26 -16.80 -2.17 -8.87
N MET A 27 -16.06 -3.29 -8.76
CA MET A 27 -16.22 -4.27 -7.69
C MET A 27 -15.89 -3.65 -6.32
N MET A 28 -14.84 -2.83 -6.25
CA MET A 28 -14.49 -2.10 -5.03
C MET A 28 -15.58 -1.12 -4.62
N ALA A 29 -16.06 -0.28 -5.53
CA ALA A 29 -17.14 0.67 -5.24
C ALA A 29 -18.44 -0.06 -4.82
N ALA A 30 -18.80 -1.16 -5.50
CA ALA A 30 -19.95 -1.98 -5.12
C ALA A 30 -19.79 -2.59 -3.70
N SER A 31 -18.59 -3.04 -3.33
CA SER A 31 -18.31 -3.54 -1.97
C SER A 31 -18.51 -2.48 -0.87
N TYR A 32 -18.47 -1.21 -1.26
CA TYR A 32 -18.70 -0.05 -0.41
C TYR A 32 -20.12 0.52 -0.51
N GLY A 33 -20.99 -0.08 -1.34
CA GLY A 33 -22.32 0.43 -1.63
C GLY A 33 -22.30 1.77 -2.38
N TRP A 34 -21.18 2.11 -3.00
CA TRP A 34 -21.02 3.35 -3.76
C TRP A 34 -21.61 3.19 -5.15
N GLU A 35 -22.28 4.24 -5.62
CA GLU A 35 -22.66 4.34 -7.02
C GLU A 35 -21.40 4.42 -7.89
N VAL A 36 -21.33 3.55 -8.89
CA VAL A 36 -20.21 3.55 -9.83
C VAL A 36 -20.48 4.58 -10.91
N THR A 37 -19.62 5.59 -11.00
CA THR A 37 -19.68 6.60 -12.06
C THR A 37 -18.45 6.52 -12.98
N PRO A 38 -18.58 6.84 -14.29
CA PRO A 38 -17.43 6.84 -15.19
C PRO A 38 -16.26 7.73 -14.72
N PRO A 39 -16.47 8.95 -14.18
CA PRO A 39 -15.38 9.76 -13.63
C PRO A 39 -14.63 9.09 -12.46
N MET A 40 -15.33 8.32 -11.62
CA MET A 40 -14.70 7.57 -10.52
C MET A 40 -13.79 6.45 -11.03
N ILE A 41 -14.20 5.73 -12.08
CA ILE A 41 -13.37 4.72 -12.73
C ILE A 41 -12.10 5.36 -13.29
N THR A 42 -12.24 6.47 -14.03
CA THR A 42 -11.11 7.24 -14.57
C THR A 42 -10.17 7.69 -13.45
N MET A 43 -10.71 8.23 -12.35
CA MET A 43 -9.89 8.65 -11.20
C MET A 43 -9.16 7.47 -10.55
N SER A 44 -9.83 6.31 -10.42
CA SER A 44 -9.21 5.08 -9.90
C SER A 44 -8.04 4.61 -10.76
N GLN A 45 -8.14 4.70 -12.09
CA GLN A 45 -7.05 4.37 -13.01
C GLN A 45 -5.85 5.32 -12.88
N PHE A 46 -6.09 6.62 -12.67
CA PHE A 46 -5.00 7.57 -12.38
C PHE A 46 -4.33 7.29 -11.03
N LEU A 47 -5.10 6.95 -10.00
CA LEU A 47 -4.56 6.52 -8.71
C LEU A 47 -3.77 5.21 -8.86
N ALA A 48 -4.27 4.25 -9.63
CA ALA A 48 -3.59 3.01 -9.92
C ALA A 48 -2.20 3.23 -10.54
N MET A 49 -2.02 4.25 -11.41
CA MET A 49 -0.68 4.62 -11.90
C MET A 49 0.27 5.06 -10.79
N SER A 50 -0.24 5.81 -9.82
CA SER A 50 0.57 6.26 -8.68
C SER A 50 1.03 5.07 -7.83
N PHE A 51 0.15 4.11 -7.59
CA PHE A 51 0.50 2.84 -6.93
C PHE A 51 1.51 2.03 -7.75
N LEU A 52 1.38 1.98 -9.08
CA LEU A 52 2.32 1.29 -9.95
C LEU A 52 3.72 1.91 -9.88
N PHE A 53 3.84 3.24 -9.93
CA PHE A 53 5.13 3.92 -9.79
C PHE A 53 5.77 3.63 -8.43
N ILE A 54 5.01 3.74 -7.35
CA ILE A 54 5.50 3.45 -6.00
C ILE A 54 5.95 1.99 -5.89
N ALA A 55 5.14 1.06 -6.41
CA ALA A 55 5.45 -0.38 -6.40
C ALA A 55 6.77 -0.69 -7.12
N VAL A 56 6.94 -0.15 -8.33
CA VAL A 56 8.18 -0.31 -9.10
C VAL A 56 9.37 0.29 -8.37
N ILE A 57 9.23 1.48 -7.77
CA ILE A 57 10.28 2.08 -6.95
C ILE A 57 10.65 1.15 -5.80
N PHE A 58 9.69 0.61 -5.04
CA PHE A 58 9.99 -0.32 -3.94
C PHE A 58 10.71 -1.59 -4.40
N ILE A 59 10.35 -2.14 -5.56
CA ILE A 59 11.02 -3.32 -6.14
C ILE A 59 12.46 -3.00 -6.54
N MET A 60 12.68 -1.83 -7.13
CA MET A 60 13.94 -1.47 -7.76
C MET A 60 14.91 -0.71 -6.87
N LEU A 61 14.44 -0.05 -5.81
CA LEU A 61 15.26 0.76 -4.90
C LEU A 61 16.47 -0.01 -4.33
N PRO A 62 16.36 -1.30 -3.93
CA PRO A 62 17.51 -2.07 -3.48
C PRO A 62 18.59 -2.30 -4.56
N ASN A 63 18.26 -2.14 -5.84
CA ASN A 63 19.22 -2.23 -6.95
C ASN A 63 19.91 -0.87 -7.22
N TRP A 64 19.34 0.23 -6.74
CA TRP A 64 19.81 1.60 -6.96
C TRP A 64 20.61 2.17 -5.78
N THR A 65 20.64 1.46 -4.66
CA THR A 65 21.19 1.95 -3.38
C THR A 65 22.07 0.90 -2.72
N SER A 66 22.94 1.34 -1.81
CA SER A 66 23.64 0.43 -0.90
C SER A 66 22.73 -0.04 0.24
N GLU A 67 23.10 -1.12 0.92
CA GLU A 67 22.36 -1.60 2.09
C GLU A 67 22.24 -0.53 3.19
N GLU A 68 23.31 0.22 3.44
CA GLU A 68 23.33 1.30 4.44
C GLU A 68 22.35 2.43 4.08
N GLN A 69 22.35 2.84 2.80
CA GLN A 69 21.40 3.84 2.30
C GLN A 69 19.96 3.34 2.40
N LEU A 70 19.73 2.07 2.08
CA LEU A 70 18.41 1.43 2.17
C LEU A 70 17.91 1.40 3.62
N LYS A 71 18.76 1.02 4.59
CA LYS A 71 18.45 1.07 6.03
C LYS A 71 18.06 2.48 6.47
N LYS A 72 18.83 3.50 6.06
CA LYS A 72 18.56 4.91 6.37
C LYS A 72 17.22 5.38 5.81
N ALA A 73 16.92 5.05 4.56
CA ALA A 73 15.65 5.40 3.91
C ALA A 73 14.43 4.72 4.55
N THR A 74 14.62 3.49 5.08
CA THR A 74 13.54 2.68 5.65
C THR A 74 12.84 3.38 6.82
N ILE A 75 13.55 4.16 7.64
CA ILE A 75 12.96 4.87 8.79
C ILE A 75 11.86 5.84 8.33
N THR A 76 12.12 6.63 7.28
CA THR A 76 11.13 7.55 6.72
C THR A 76 9.92 6.80 6.16
N LEU A 77 10.14 5.68 5.49
CA LEU A 77 9.06 4.86 4.93
C LEU A 77 8.19 4.24 6.02
N ILE A 78 8.78 3.81 7.14
CA ILE A 78 8.02 3.31 8.31
C ILE A 78 7.07 4.41 8.82
N LEU A 79 7.56 5.64 8.98
CA LEU A 79 6.72 6.75 9.46
C LEU A 79 5.56 7.04 8.51
N LEU A 80 5.82 7.07 7.20
CA LEU A 80 4.76 7.25 6.20
C LEU A 80 3.75 6.10 6.23
N GLN A 81 4.21 4.85 6.42
CA GLN A 81 3.33 3.69 6.50
C GLN A 81 2.46 3.72 7.76
N ILE A 82 3.00 4.19 8.89
CA ILE A 82 2.22 4.41 10.13
C ILE A 82 1.10 5.42 9.89
N ILE A 83 1.41 6.55 9.23
CA ILE A 83 0.40 7.56 8.89
C ILE A 83 -0.68 6.97 7.97
N ALA A 84 -0.29 6.19 6.97
CA ALA A 84 -1.24 5.53 6.07
C ALA A 84 -2.15 4.53 6.79
N VAL A 85 -1.61 3.74 7.73
CA VAL A 85 -2.41 2.82 8.56
C VAL A 85 -3.34 3.60 9.49
N ALA A 86 -2.87 4.68 10.11
CA ALA A 86 -3.69 5.53 10.96
C ALA A 86 -4.88 6.14 10.19
N LEU A 87 -4.65 6.59 8.95
CA LEU A 87 -5.72 7.09 8.08
C LEU A 87 -6.75 6.01 7.74
N GLN A 88 -6.32 4.79 7.42
CA GLN A 88 -7.24 3.67 7.17
C GLN A 88 -8.07 3.34 8.42
N VAL A 89 -7.45 3.30 9.61
CA VAL A 89 -8.15 3.09 10.89
C VAL A 89 -9.14 4.22 11.16
N PHE A 90 -8.79 5.47 10.87
CA PHE A 90 -9.70 6.60 11.00
C PHE A 90 -10.93 6.46 10.10
N HIS A 91 -10.76 6.11 8.81
CA HIS A 91 -11.89 5.91 7.90
C HIS A 91 -12.78 4.72 8.31
N LEU A 92 -12.17 3.66 8.83
CA LEU A 92 -12.90 2.51 9.35
C LEU A 92 -13.72 2.85 10.60
N THR A 93 -13.14 3.58 11.55
CA THR A 93 -13.78 3.92 12.84
C THR A 93 -14.82 5.04 12.74
N SER A 94 -14.67 5.95 11.77
CA SER A 94 -15.66 6.98 11.44
C SER A 94 -16.85 6.46 10.62
N GLY A 95 -16.78 5.21 10.12
CA GLY A 95 -17.80 4.62 9.25
C GLY A 95 -17.75 5.12 7.81
N ALA A 96 -16.70 5.84 7.41
CA ALA A 96 -16.50 6.28 6.03
C ALA A 96 -16.26 5.12 5.06
N ILE A 97 -15.73 4.00 5.57
CA ILE A 97 -15.70 2.71 4.88
C ILE A 97 -16.33 1.64 5.78
N PRO A 98 -17.04 0.64 5.23
CA PRO A 98 -17.60 -0.47 5.98
C PRO A 98 -16.50 -1.29 6.63
N SER A 99 -16.85 -1.87 7.77
CA SER A 99 -16.03 -2.89 8.41
C SER A 99 -16.17 -4.23 7.68
N GLY A 100 -15.04 -4.87 7.41
CA GLY A 100 -15.00 -6.09 6.64
C GLY A 100 -13.61 -6.71 6.59
N GLY A 101 -13.56 -7.98 6.19
CA GLY A 101 -12.32 -8.76 6.17
C GLY A 101 -11.22 -8.10 5.34
N MET A 102 -11.56 -7.46 4.23
CA MET A 102 -10.58 -6.78 3.36
C MET A 102 -9.96 -5.55 4.04
N GLN A 103 -10.73 -4.77 4.80
CA GLN A 103 -10.22 -3.60 5.51
C GLN A 103 -9.26 -4.02 6.63
N TYR A 104 -9.64 -5.03 7.42
CA TYR A 104 -8.77 -5.57 8.46
C TYR A 104 -7.52 -6.24 7.88
N PHE A 105 -7.65 -6.94 6.75
CA PHE A 105 -6.52 -7.51 6.04
C PHE A 105 -5.54 -6.42 5.59
N GLY A 106 -6.02 -5.33 4.97
CA GLY A 106 -5.19 -4.20 4.56
C GLY A 106 -4.43 -3.56 5.71
N ILE A 107 -5.10 -3.31 6.83
CA ILE A 107 -4.49 -2.78 8.07
C ILE A 107 -3.43 -3.76 8.61
N GLY A 108 -3.79 -5.03 8.74
CA GLY A 108 -2.88 -6.07 9.25
C GLY A 108 -1.65 -6.23 8.37
N LEU A 109 -1.81 -6.19 7.04
CA LEU A 109 -0.72 -6.25 6.09
C LEU A 109 0.19 -5.01 6.20
N GLY A 110 -0.38 -3.81 6.36
CA GLY A 110 0.38 -2.59 6.59
C GLY A 110 1.21 -2.64 7.88
N ILE A 111 0.62 -3.11 8.98
CA ILE A 111 1.31 -3.32 10.26
C ILE A 111 2.42 -4.36 10.12
N LEU A 112 2.18 -5.46 9.41
CA LEU A 112 3.18 -6.48 9.13
C LEU A 112 4.39 -5.87 8.42
N PHE A 113 4.18 -5.09 7.34
CA PHE A 113 5.29 -4.45 6.63
C PHE A 113 6.04 -3.43 7.51
N ILE A 114 5.35 -2.66 8.35
CA ILE A 114 6.01 -1.76 9.33
C ILE A 114 6.97 -2.56 10.23
N ILE A 115 6.50 -3.66 10.81
CA ILE A 115 7.31 -4.51 11.70
C ILE A 115 8.49 -5.11 10.93
N LEU A 116 8.26 -5.63 9.72
CA LEU A 116 9.30 -6.23 8.90
C LEU A 116 10.36 -5.22 8.49
N PHE A 117 9.96 -4.03 8.05
CA PHE A 117 10.89 -2.95 7.71
C PHE A 117 11.72 -2.55 8.92
N TYR A 118 11.10 -2.32 10.07
CA TYR A 118 11.80 -1.95 11.30
C TYR A 118 12.80 -3.03 11.74
N TRP A 119 12.39 -4.30 11.72
CA TRP A 119 13.24 -5.40 12.15
C TRP A 119 14.42 -5.59 11.19
N LYS A 120 14.22 -5.43 9.88
CA LYS A 120 15.27 -5.66 8.88
C LYS A 120 16.13 -4.45 8.57
N SER A 121 15.75 -3.25 9.00
CA SER A 121 16.56 -2.04 8.84
C SER A 121 17.54 -1.78 9.99
N ARG A 122 17.53 -2.61 11.04
CA ARG A 122 18.53 -2.64 12.11
C ARG A 122 19.65 -3.58 11.69
#